data_AF-A0A845D7W4-F1
#
_entry.id   AF-A0A845D7W4-F1
#
_cell.length_a   1.000
_cell.length_b   1.000
_cell.length_c   1.000
_cell.angle_alpha   90.00
_cell.angle_beta   90.00
_cell.angle_gamma   90.00
#
_symmetry.space_group_name_H-M   'P 1'
#
loop_
_entity.id
_entity.type
_entity.pdbx_description
1 polymer ?
#
loop_
_entity_poly.entity_id
_entity_poly.type
_entity_poly.pdbx_seq_one_letter_code
_entity_poly.pdbx_strand_id
1 'polypeptide(L)'
;MQAKRFSANPIITPALDESIGANINGPSLMRVPDWLPNPLSKYYLYFAHHQGAFIRLAYADALSGPWTIYPPGTLRLEQTPCYHHIASPDLHIDNDNRRILMYYHGPSVRREELDADPLKQRYPFLEGQRSLLAVSENGLDFTSETEILGPSYFRVFRYPDTAAGWHYALAMPGILFRSRDGRTNFEPGPVLFDRAQRHAALLLRDDILYVFYSRAGDCPEHVLCATVDLRPHWKEWKASVPFSILEPDTDYEGVNLPLEPSQRGAIHEPARQLRDPGIYKEGGRTYLLYSIAGESGIALAELQFN
;
A
#
# COMPACT_ATOMS: atom_id res chain seq x y z
N MET A 1 14.94 8.66 -12.77
CA MET A 1 14.05 7.49 -12.74
C MET A 1 12.95 7.73 -13.76
N GLN A 2 12.61 6.75 -14.59
CA GLN A 2 11.51 6.83 -15.56
C GLN A 2 10.51 5.70 -15.32
N ALA A 3 9.22 5.95 -15.52
CA ALA A 3 8.17 4.95 -15.41
C ALA A 3 7.59 4.63 -16.79
N LYS A 4 7.79 3.39 -17.25
CA LYS A 4 7.26 2.92 -18.55
C LYS A 4 5.98 2.12 -18.33
N ARG A 5 4.84 2.68 -18.73
CA ARG A 5 3.51 2.04 -18.66
C ARG A 5 3.49 0.71 -19.42
N PHE A 6 2.79 -0.27 -18.88
CA PHE A 6 2.50 -1.52 -19.58
C PHE A 6 1.50 -1.27 -20.72
N SER A 7 1.72 -1.93 -21.85
CA SER A 7 0.78 -1.88 -22.99
C SER A 7 -0.56 -2.57 -22.69
N ALA A 8 -0.60 -3.44 -21.67
CA ALA A 8 -1.78 -4.14 -21.22
C ALA A 8 -2.58 -3.37 -20.15
N ASN A 9 -2.19 -2.15 -19.81
CA ASN A 9 -2.95 -1.35 -18.85
C ASN A 9 -4.34 -0.97 -19.41
N PRO A 10 -5.35 -0.82 -18.53
CA PRO A 10 -5.32 -1.12 -17.09
C PRO A 10 -5.35 -2.61 -16.78
N ILE A 11 -4.65 -3.05 -15.72
CA ILE A 11 -4.57 -4.47 -15.35
C ILE A 11 -5.72 -4.93 -14.46
N ILE A 12 -6.36 -4.02 -13.70
CA ILE A 12 -7.57 -4.29 -12.91
C ILE A 12 -8.59 -3.20 -13.21
N THR A 13 -9.82 -3.60 -13.53
CA THR A 13 -10.96 -2.71 -13.76
C THR A 13 -12.24 -3.32 -13.17
N PRO A 14 -13.30 -2.52 -12.88
CA PRO A 14 -14.59 -3.04 -12.44
C PRO A 14 -15.23 -4.05 -13.42
N ALA A 15 -14.83 -4.06 -14.69
CA ALA A 15 -15.37 -4.95 -15.71
C ALA A 15 -14.89 -6.41 -15.57
N LEU A 16 -13.85 -6.68 -14.77
CA LEU A 16 -13.32 -8.04 -14.59
C LEU A 16 -14.26 -8.93 -13.78
N ASP A 17 -14.92 -8.39 -12.74
CA ASP A 17 -15.84 -9.12 -11.87
C ASP A 17 -16.67 -8.13 -11.03
N GLU A 18 -17.95 -8.44 -10.82
CA GLU A 18 -18.86 -7.57 -10.05
C GLU A 18 -18.44 -7.37 -8.59
N SER A 19 -17.72 -8.33 -8.00
CA SER A 19 -17.23 -8.25 -6.61
C SER A 19 -16.24 -7.12 -6.38
N ILE A 20 -15.63 -6.57 -7.44
CA ILE A 20 -14.69 -5.44 -7.37
C ILE A 20 -15.39 -4.18 -6.87
N GLY A 21 -16.58 -3.87 -7.38
CA GLY A 21 -17.25 -2.59 -7.16
C GLY A 21 -16.58 -1.42 -7.90
N ALA A 22 -16.89 -0.19 -7.49
CA ALA A 22 -16.50 1.04 -8.19
C ALA A 22 -15.24 1.73 -7.63
N ASN A 23 -14.63 1.19 -6.56
CA ASN A 23 -13.44 1.77 -5.94
C ASN A 23 -12.36 0.69 -5.72
N ILE A 24 -11.16 0.98 -6.20
CA ILE A 24 -10.03 0.06 -6.34
C ILE A 24 -8.76 0.78 -5.89
N ASN A 25 -8.23 0.39 -4.73
CA ASN A 25 -7.08 1.05 -4.11
C ASN A 25 -6.13 0.10 -3.39
N GLY A 26 -4.99 0.67 -2.96
CA GLY A 26 -3.98 -0.01 -2.15
C GLY A 26 -3.44 -1.31 -2.76
N PRO A 27 -2.95 -1.31 -4.01
CA PRO A 27 -2.40 -2.50 -4.63
C PRO A 27 -1.16 -3.02 -3.90
N SER A 28 -1.06 -4.34 -3.77
CA SER A 28 0.12 -5.05 -3.28
C SER A 28 0.27 -6.37 -4.04
N LEU A 29 1.34 -6.46 -4.82
CA LEU A 29 1.62 -7.57 -5.74
C LEU A 29 2.74 -8.45 -5.18
N MET A 30 2.57 -9.77 -5.29
CA MET A 30 3.62 -10.73 -5.01
C MET A 30 3.69 -11.83 -6.08
N ARG A 31 4.89 -12.36 -6.29
CA ARG A 31 5.06 -13.68 -6.91
C ARG A 31 4.71 -14.73 -5.87
N VAL A 32 3.88 -15.70 -6.24
CA VAL A 32 3.53 -16.81 -5.37
C VAL A 32 4.81 -17.61 -5.05
N PRO A 33 5.15 -17.82 -3.77
CA PRO A 33 6.37 -18.53 -3.40
C PRO A 33 6.23 -20.03 -3.67
N ASP A 34 7.36 -20.68 -3.99
CA ASP A 34 7.37 -22.09 -4.43
C ASP A 34 6.87 -23.07 -3.35
N TRP A 35 6.85 -22.66 -2.08
CA TRP A 35 6.34 -23.45 -0.95
C TRP A 35 4.81 -23.38 -0.77
N LEU A 36 4.12 -22.46 -1.45
CA LEU A 36 2.69 -22.25 -1.27
C LEU A 36 1.89 -23.42 -1.85
N PRO A 37 0.98 -24.05 -1.09
CA PRO A 37 0.23 -25.20 -1.58
C PRO A 37 -0.83 -24.79 -2.60
N ASN A 38 -0.96 -25.56 -3.69
CA ASN A 38 -2.01 -25.42 -4.71
C ASN A 38 -2.23 -23.96 -5.19
N PRO A 39 -1.19 -23.30 -5.74
CA PRO A 39 -1.29 -21.92 -6.16
C PRO A 39 -2.32 -21.76 -7.29
N LEU A 40 -3.12 -20.69 -7.24
CA LEU A 40 -4.07 -20.35 -8.32
C LEU A 40 -3.33 -20.00 -9.61
N SER A 41 -2.17 -19.35 -9.49
CA SER A 41 -1.31 -18.92 -10.61
C SER A 41 0.05 -18.40 -10.10
N LYS A 42 0.89 -17.84 -10.98
CA LYS A 42 2.24 -17.37 -10.65
C LYS A 42 2.27 -16.07 -9.82
N TYR A 43 1.30 -15.18 -10.01
CA TYR A 43 1.26 -13.86 -9.34
C TYR A 43 -0.08 -13.64 -8.66
N TYR A 44 -0.04 -13.08 -7.45
CA TYR A 44 -1.20 -12.63 -6.68
C TYR A 44 -1.14 -11.12 -6.48
N LEU A 45 -2.21 -10.41 -6.85
CA LEU A 45 -2.39 -8.99 -6.64
C LEU A 45 -3.54 -8.77 -5.64
N TYR A 46 -3.17 -8.29 -4.46
CA TYR A 46 -4.12 -7.89 -3.43
C TYR A 46 -4.44 -6.42 -3.57
N PHE A 47 -5.71 -6.07 -3.39
CA PHE A 47 -6.17 -4.68 -3.42
C PHE A 47 -7.45 -4.55 -2.60
N ALA A 48 -7.87 -3.33 -2.33
CA ALA A 48 -9.01 -3.04 -1.50
C ALA A 48 -10.02 -2.11 -2.18
N HIS A 49 -11.12 -1.94 -1.48
CA HIS A 49 -12.10 -0.89 -1.72
C HIS A 49 -12.07 -0.01 -0.47
N HIS A 50 -12.13 1.32 -0.63
CA HIS A 50 -11.97 2.28 0.47
C HIS A 50 -12.93 2.04 1.64
N GLN A 51 -14.10 1.49 1.34
CA GLN A 51 -15.17 1.13 2.29
C GLN A 51 -15.55 -0.36 2.17
N GLY A 52 -14.61 -1.22 1.78
CA GLY A 52 -14.85 -2.65 1.54
C GLY A 52 -14.86 -3.48 2.83
N ALA A 53 -15.65 -4.56 2.82
CA ALA A 53 -15.70 -5.54 3.91
C ALA A 53 -14.67 -6.67 3.77
N PHE A 54 -13.84 -6.67 2.74
CA PHE A 54 -12.82 -7.70 2.52
C PHE A 54 -11.70 -7.21 1.58
N ILE A 55 -10.53 -7.84 1.70
CA ILE A 55 -9.41 -7.67 0.78
C ILE A 55 -9.65 -8.51 -0.46
N ARG A 56 -9.52 -7.91 -1.63
CA ARG A 56 -9.69 -8.56 -2.93
C ARG A 56 -8.38 -9.17 -3.39
N LEU A 57 -8.50 -10.22 -4.19
CA LEU A 57 -7.37 -10.90 -4.81
C LEU A 57 -7.67 -11.07 -6.30
N ALA A 58 -6.69 -10.71 -7.13
CA ALA A 58 -6.59 -11.13 -8.52
C ALA A 58 -5.34 -11.99 -8.71
N TYR A 59 -5.37 -12.93 -9.65
CA TYR A 59 -4.23 -13.78 -9.98
C TYR A 59 -3.98 -13.87 -11.49
N ALA A 60 -2.72 -14.06 -11.87
CA ALA A 60 -2.30 -14.15 -13.27
C ALA A 60 -0.95 -14.88 -13.43
N ASP A 61 -0.73 -15.53 -14.58
CA ASP A 61 0.54 -16.22 -14.88
C ASP A 61 1.62 -15.25 -15.37
N ALA A 62 1.20 -14.06 -15.82
CA ALA A 62 2.05 -12.99 -16.31
C ALA A 62 1.62 -11.65 -15.72
N LEU A 63 2.58 -10.75 -15.48
CA LEU A 63 2.31 -9.39 -15.00
C LEU A 63 1.41 -8.58 -15.94
N SER A 64 1.47 -8.87 -17.24
CA SER A 64 0.60 -8.29 -18.27
C SER A 64 -0.83 -8.84 -18.25
N GLY A 65 -1.14 -9.79 -17.36
CA GLY A 65 -2.40 -10.53 -17.37
C GLY A 65 -2.46 -11.62 -18.46
N PRO A 66 -3.67 -12.12 -18.78
CA PRO A 66 -4.95 -11.69 -18.22
C PRO A 66 -5.03 -11.94 -16.70
N TRP A 67 -5.70 -11.04 -15.99
CA TRP A 67 -5.93 -11.14 -14.55
C TRP A 67 -7.32 -11.71 -14.29
N THR A 68 -7.40 -12.68 -13.38
CA THR A 68 -8.66 -13.30 -12.95
C THR A 68 -8.92 -12.93 -11.50
N ILE A 69 -10.15 -12.51 -11.18
CA ILE A 69 -10.56 -12.22 -9.81
C ILE A 69 -10.81 -13.53 -9.06
N TYR A 70 -10.43 -13.57 -7.79
CA TYR A 70 -10.87 -14.58 -6.83
C TYR A 70 -12.09 -14.01 -6.08
N PRO A 71 -13.34 -14.32 -6.50
CA PRO A 71 -14.53 -13.62 -6.02
C PRO A 71 -14.77 -13.70 -4.50
N PRO A 72 -14.39 -14.79 -3.80
CA PRO A 72 -14.50 -14.82 -2.34
C PRO A 72 -13.65 -13.77 -1.61
N GLY A 73 -12.64 -13.17 -2.23
CA GLY A 73 -11.66 -12.35 -1.52
C GLY A 73 -10.82 -13.15 -0.52
N THR A 74 -10.08 -12.46 0.34
CA THR A 74 -9.17 -13.09 1.32
C THR A 74 -9.54 -12.73 2.76
N LEU A 75 -8.84 -11.79 3.39
CA LEU A 75 -9.17 -11.31 4.73
C LEU A 75 -10.51 -10.56 4.70
N ARG A 76 -11.42 -10.89 5.62
CA ARG A 76 -12.76 -10.30 5.76
C ARG A 76 -12.90 -9.53 7.05
N LEU A 77 -13.72 -8.48 7.04
CA LEU A 77 -13.91 -7.56 8.16
C LEU A 77 -14.31 -8.29 9.45
N GLU A 78 -15.23 -9.26 9.36
CA GLU A 78 -15.70 -10.07 10.48
C GLU A 78 -14.62 -10.95 11.13
N GLN A 79 -13.47 -11.14 10.47
CA GLN A 79 -12.30 -11.86 10.98
C GLN A 79 -11.31 -10.94 11.70
N THR A 80 -11.64 -9.65 11.84
CA THR A 80 -10.74 -8.62 12.36
C THR A 80 -11.34 -7.87 13.55
N PRO A 81 -10.52 -7.20 14.37
CA PRO A 81 -11.00 -6.24 15.36
C PRO A 81 -11.57 -4.95 14.75
N CYS A 82 -11.46 -4.76 13.43
CA CYS A 82 -11.91 -3.54 12.76
C CYS A 82 -13.43 -3.50 12.63
N TYR A 83 -13.94 -2.29 12.41
CA TYR A 83 -15.34 -2.06 12.10
C TYR A 83 -15.48 -1.14 10.87
N HIS A 84 -16.64 -1.18 10.21
CA HIS A 84 -16.94 -0.54 8.91
C HIS A 84 -16.17 -1.08 7.70
N HIS A 85 -14.83 -1.09 7.71
CA HIS A 85 -14.03 -1.50 6.55
C HIS A 85 -12.63 -2.00 6.92
N ILE A 86 -12.03 -2.73 5.99
CA ILE A 86 -10.59 -3.04 5.97
C ILE A 86 -10.01 -2.76 4.59
N ALA A 87 -8.80 -2.19 4.54
CA ALA A 87 -8.20 -1.75 3.30
C ALA A 87 -6.67 -1.67 3.31
N SER A 88 -6.12 -1.34 2.13
CA SER A 88 -4.72 -1.04 1.84
C SER A 88 -3.74 -2.11 2.32
N PRO A 89 -3.85 -3.33 1.77
CA PRO A 89 -2.98 -4.44 2.12
C PRO A 89 -1.52 -4.14 1.73
N ASP A 90 -0.58 -4.58 2.56
CA ASP A 90 0.87 -4.57 2.35
C ASP A 90 1.41 -5.98 2.61
N LEU A 91 1.72 -6.72 1.54
CA LEU A 91 2.07 -8.14 1.62
C LEU A 91 3.58 -8.35 1.69
N HIS A 92 3.99 -9.22 2.60
CA HIS A 92 5.38 -9.64 2.79
C HIS A 92 5.47 -11.16 2.85
N ILE A 93 6.45 -11.74 2.17
CA ILE A 93 6.71 -13.18 2.19
C ILE A 93 7.76 -13.47 3.25
N ASP A 94 7.39 -14.25 4.27
CA ASP A 94 8.28 -14.81 5.28
C ASP A 94 8.63 -16.25 4.86
N ASN A 95 9.70 -16.37 4.07
CA ASN A 95 10.14 -17.67 3.53
C ASN A 95 10.64 -18.63 4.61
N ASP A 96 11.27 -18.09 5.67
CA ASP A 96 11.85 -18.90 6.75
C ASP A 96 10.75 -19.66 7.50
N ASN A 97 9.60 -19.03 7.68
CA ASN A 97 8.44 -19.61 8.36
C ASN A 97 7.33 -20.07 7.42
N ARG A 98 7.54 -20.00 6.09
CA ARG A 98 6.57 -20.37 5.05
C ARG A 98 5.19 -19.77 5.26
N ARG A 99 5.16 -18.45 5.46
CA ARG A 99 3.92 -17.70 5.64
C ARG A 99 3.96 -16.37 4.91
N ILE A 100 2.78 -15.83 4.69
CA ILE A 100 2.53 -14.51 4.12
C ILE A 100 2.00 -13.62 5.23
N LEU A 101 2.60 -12.43 5.35
CA LEU A 101 2.20 -11.40 6.27
C LEU A 101 1.46 -10.30 5.49
N MET A 102 0.31 -9.87 5.98
CA MET A 102 -0.46 -8.76 5.43
C MET A 102 -0.60 -7.69 6.50
N TYR A 103 0.06 -6.54 6.33
CA TYR A 103 -0.35 -5.35 7.08
C TYR A 103 -1.58 -4.78 6.38
N TYR A 104 -2.60 -4.47 7.15
CA TYR A 104 -3.84 -3.87 6.66
C TYR A 104 -4.29 -2.83 7.66
N HIS A 105 -5.30 -2.02 7.32
CA HIS A 105 -5.88 -1.09 8.27
C HIS A 105 -7.41 -1.10 8.23
N GLY A 106 -7.99 -0.59 9.31
CA GLY A 106 -9.40 -0.25 9.41
C GLY A 106 -9.65 0.61 10.65
N PRO A 107 -10.86 1.15 10.83
CA PRO A 107 -11.30 1.71 12.11
C PRO A 107 -11.21 0.64 13.20
N SER A 108 -10.44 0.88 14.26
CA SER A 108 -10.22 -0.07 15.37
C SER A 108 -10.24 0.59 16.75
N VAL A 109 -10.30 1.92 16.80
CA VAL A 109 -10.44 2.69 18.05
C VAL A 109 -11.73 3.50 17.95
N ARG A 110 -12.64 3.27 18.89
CA ARG A 110 -13.97 3.92 18.86
C ARG A 110 -13.88 5.37 19.27
N ARG A 111 -14.90 6.16 18.91
CA ARG A 111 -14.92 7.61 19.16
C ARG A 111 -14.79 7.94 20.65
N GLU A 112 -15.44 7.16 21.50
CA GLU A 112 -15.40 7.26 22.96
C GLU A 112 -14.03 6.89 23.58
N GLU A 113 -13.18 6.18 22.84
CA GLU A 113 -11.84 5.75 23.27
C GLU A 113 -10.73 6.68 22.71
N LEU A 114 -11.04 7.51 21.72
CA LEU A 114 -10.04 8.34 21.00
C LEU A 114 -9.24 9.27 21.90
N ASP A 115 -9.89 9.89 22.89
CA ASP A 115 -9.20 10.85 23.79
C ASP A 115 -8.15 10.16 24.68
N ALA A 116 -8.33 8.86 24.94
CA ALA A 116 -7.41 8.02 25.70
C ALA A 116 -6.38 7.30 24.82
N ASP A 117 -6.52 7.32 23.50
CA ASP A 117 -5.61 6.63 22.59
C ASP A 117 -4.22 7.30 22.56
N PRO A 118 -3.14 6.57 22.88
CA PRO A 118 -1.79 7.13 22.92
C PRO A 118 -1.32 7.72 21.58
N LEU A 119 -1.77 7.16 20.45
CA LEU A 119 -1.43 7.66 19.12
C LEU A 119 -2.12 9.00 18.83
N LYS A 120 -3.41 9.15 19.18
CA LYS A 120 -4.14 10.43 19.11
C LYS A 120 -3.52 11.48 20.03
N GLN A 121 -3.18 11.13 21.27
CA GLN A 121 -2.54 12.05 22.21
C GLN A 121 -1.19 12.57 21.68
N ARG A 122 -0.40 11.70 21.07
CA ARG A 122 0.88 12.07 20.45
C ARG A 122 0.70 12.82 19.13
N TYR A 123 -0.29 12.44 18.33
CA TYR A 123 -0.56 12.98 17.01
C TYR A 123 -2.05 13.38 16.89
N PRO A 124 -2.43 14.60 17.33
CA PRO A 124 -3.83 15.01 17.46
C PRO A 124 -4.66 15.01 16.18
N PHE A 125 -4.02 14.89 15.01
CA PHE A 125 -4.67 14.81 13.71
C PHE A 125 -5.05 13.38 13.28
N LEU A 126 -4.61 12.36 13.99
CA LEU A 126 -5.01 10.98 13.72
C LEU A 126 -6.45 10.76 14.19
N GLU A 127 -7.16 9.84 13.55
CA GLU A 127 -8.51 9.40 14.00
C GLU A 127 -8.46 7.92 14.39
N GLY A 128 -9.57 7.19 14.39
CA GLY A 128 -9.65 5.82 14.92
C GLY A 128 -9.10 4.70 14.04
N GLN A 129 -8.53 5.01 12.87
CA GLN A 129 -8.02 3.99 11.94
C GLN A 129 -6.61 3.52 12.29
N ARG A 130 -6.42 2.21 12.45
CA ARG A 130 -5.15 1.61 12.89
C ARG A 130 -4.68 0.56 11.89
N SER A 131 -3.37 0.35 11.85
CA SER A 131 -2.77 -0.79 11.13
C SER A 131 -2.65 -2.00 12.04
N LEU A 132 -2.95 -3.18 11.49
CA LEU A 132 -2.85 -4.49 12.14
C LEU A 132 -2.15 -5.47 11.18
N LEU A 133 -1.79 -6.64 11.71
CA LEU A 133 -1.19 -7.73 10.94
C LEU A 133 -2.17 -8.89 10.79
N ALA A 134 -2.21 -9.49 9.60
CA ALA A 134 -2.81 -10.79 9.37
C ALA A 134 -1.80 -11.75 8.75
N VAL A 135 -1.96 -13.06 8.99
CA VAL A 135 -1.03 -14.10 8.57
C VAL A 135 -1.76 -15.18 7.78
N SER A 136 -1.12 -15.70 6.73
CA SER A 136 -1.64 -16.81 5.92
C SER A 136 -0.54 -17.79 5.52
N GLU A 137 -0.87 -19.07 5.44
CA GLU A 137 0.03 -20.13 4.91
C GLU A 137 -0.29 -20.51 3.46
N ASN A 138 -1.41 -20.04 2.90
CA ASN A 138 -1.86 -20.37 1.54
C ASN A 138 -2.16 -19.14 0.67
N GLY A 139 -2.04 -17.92 1.22
CA GLY A 139 -2.31 -16.67 0.53
C GLY A 139 -3.78 -16.38 0.27
N LEU A 140 -4.70 -17.23 0.72
CA LEU A 140 -6.15 -17.06 0.55
C LEU A 140 -6.83 -16.84 1.90
N ASP A 141 -6.53 -17.70 2.87
CA ASP A 141 -7.12 -17.67 4.20
C ASP A 141 -6.17 -16.96 5.16
N PHE A 142 -6.59 -15.79 5.65
CA PHE A 142 -5.81 -14.99 6.59
C PHE A 142 -6.42 -15.01 7.98
N THR A 143 -5.57 -15.10 9.00
CA THR A 143 -5.93 -14.91 10.41
C THR A 143 -5.39 -13.56 10.88
N SER A 144 -6.28 -12.68 11.33
CA SER A 144 -5.87 -11.40 11.92
C SER A 144 -5.30 -11.59 13.32
N GLU A 145 -4.21 -10.89 13.58
CA GLU A 145 -3.74 -10.58 14.92
C GLU A 145 -4.57 -9.43 15.51
N THR A 146 -4.44 -9.19 16.82
CA THR A 146 -5.24 -8.20 17.55
C THR A 146 -4.44 -6.97 17.99
N GLU A 147 -3.11 -7.00 17.89
CA GLU A 147 -2.27 -5.88 18.28
C GLU A 147 -2.43 -4.70 17.30
N ILE A 148 -2.65 -3.52 17.85
CA ILE A 148 -2.59 -2.26 17.11
C ILE A 148 -1.12 -1.89 16.92
N LEU A 149 -0.66 -1.85 15.67
CA LEU A 149 0.75 -1.60 15.35
C LEU A 149 1.08 -0.11 15.23
N GLY A 150 0.09 0.69 14.81
CA GLY A 150 0.26 2.12 14.59
C GLY A 150 -0.90 2.75 13.83
N PRO A 151 -0.71 3.98 13.31
CA PRO A 151 -1.66 4.64 12.44
C PRO A 151 -1.94 3.82 11.17
N SER A 152 -2.99 4.14 10.43
CA SER A 152 -3.35 3.44 9.19
C SER A 152 -2.26 3.52 8.11
N TYR A 153 -2.33 2.59 7.15
CA TYR A 153 -1.49 2.53 5.96
C TYR A 153 0.00 2.21 6.21
N PHE A 154 0.28 1.27 7.11
CA PHE A 154 1.65 0.74 7.26
C PHE A 154 2.19 0.22 5.93
N ARG A 155 3.38 0.71 5.55
CA ARG A 155 4.26 0.09 4.56
C ARG A 155 5.55 -0.32 5.25
N VAL A 156 5.85 -1.61 5.23
CA VAL A 156 6.97 -2.17 5.99
C VAL A 156 8.17 -2.44 5.10
N PHE A 157 9.39 -2.28 5.63
CA PHE A 157 10.62 -2.70 4.99
C PHE A 157 11.66 -3.10 6.04
N ARG A 158 12.56 -4.00 5.68
CA ARG A 158 13.70 -4.37 6.54
C ARG A 158 14.94 -3.60 6.12
N TYR A 159 15.67 -3.03 7.08
CA TYR A 159 16.94 -2.34 6.84
C TYR A 159 18.03 -2.87 7.80
N PRO A 160 19.23 -3.23 7.30
CA PRO A 160 20.29 -3.84 8.11
C PRO A 160 21.26 -2.81 8.72
N ASP A 161 20.74 -1.79 9.40
CA ASP A 161 21.53 -0.79 10.15
C ASP A 161 22.20 -1.35 11.42
N THR A 162 21.78 -2.55 11.87
CA THR A 162 22.38 -3.29 12.99
C THR A 162 22.61 -4.74 12.58
N ALA A 163 23.40 -5.49 13.37
CA ALA A 163 23.69 -6.90 13.07
C ALA A 163 22.44 -7.79 12.96
N ALA A 164 21.37 -7.48 13.69
CA ALA A 164 20.07 -8.17 13.57
C ALA A 164 19.17 -7.58 12.47
N GLY A 165 19.45 -6.35 12.04
CA GLY A 165 18.55 -5.49 11.27
C GLY A 165 17.33 -5.06 12.08
N TRP A 166 16.58 -4.13 11.51
CA TRP A 166 15.28 -3.69 12.04
C TRP A 166 14.22 -3.75 10.96
N HIS A 167 12.97 -3.92 11.39
CA HIS A 167 11.81 -3.71 10.54
C HIS A 167 11.33 -2.28 10.76
N TYR A 168 11.22 -1.52 9.69
CA TYR A 168 10.72 -0.16 9.69
C TYR A 168 9.35 -0.11 9.06
N ALA A 169 8.47 0.76 9.53
CA ALA A 169 7.17 1.01 8.92
C ALA A 169 6.98 2.50 8.68
N LEU A 170 6.45 2.86 7.50
CA LEU A 170 5.95 4.19 7.23
C LEU A 170 4.42 4.15 7.26
N ALA A 171 3.82 4.94 8.15
CA ALA A 171 2.37 5.09 8.26
C ALA A 171 1.92 6.46 7.74
N MET A 172 0.68 6.60 7.28
CA MET A 172 0.17 7.90 6.85
C MET A 172 -0.13 8.80 8.06
N PRO A 173 0.16 10.13 8.01
CA PRO A 173 0.86 10.84 6.95
C PRO A 173 2.38 10.93 7.27
N GLY A 174 3.15 9.99 6.72
CA GLY A 174 4.62 9.98 6.80
C GLY A 174 5.25 9.70 8.17
N ILE A 175 4.57 9.06 9.11
CA ILE A 175 5.10 8.79 10.45
C ILE A 175 5.92 7.49 10.40
N LEU A 176 7.20 7.57 10.76
CA LEU A 176 8.10 6.43 10.79
C LEU A 176 7.97 5.65 12.11
N PHE A 177 8.06 4.33 12.03
CA PHE A 177 8.13 3.42 13.16
C PHE A 177 9.22 2.38 12.94
N ARG A 178 9.64 1.69 14.00
CA ARG A 178 10.46 0.48 13.87
C ARG A 178 10.10 -0.60 14.88
N SER A 179 10.34 -1.86 14.54
CA SER A 179 10.13 -3.04 15.36
C SER A 179 11.29 -4.03 15.18
N ARG A 180 11.56 -4.81 16.22
CA ARG A 180 12.58 -5.88 16.17
C ARG A 180 12.16 -7.02 15.26
N ASP A 181 10.92 -7.47 15.36
CA ASP A 181 10.39 -8.63 14.63
C ASP A 181 9.51 -8.24 13.44
N GLY A 182 9.14 -6.96 13.34
CA GLY A 182 8.22 -6.46 12.32
C GLY A 182 6.76 -6.82 12.59
N ARG A 183 6.45 -7.55 13.66
CA ARG A 183 5.10 -8.03 13.95
C ARG A 183 4.48 -7.36 15.16
N THR A 184 5.30 -7.00 16.14
CA THR A 184 4.84 -6.43 17.41
C THR A 184 5.66 -5.20 17.79
N ASN A 185 5.21 -4.45 18.79
CA ASN A 185 6.00 -3.45 19.51
C ASN A 185 6.69 -2.41 18.61
N PHE A 186 5.96 -1.88 17.62
CA PHE A 186 6.47 -0.80 16.78
C PHE A 186 6.64 0.49 17.59
N GLU A 187 7.87 0.98 17.71
CA GLU A 187 8.16 2.24 18.36
C GLU A 187 8.17 3.42 17.37
N PRO A 188 7.55 4.55 17.73
CA PRO A 188 7.44 5.72 16.85
C PRO A 188 8.74 6.52 16.74
N GLY A 189 9.03 6.97 15.53
CA GLY A 189 10.16 7.80 15.14
C GLY A 189 9.76 9.20 14.64
N PRO A 190 10.55 9.77 13.71
CA PRO A 190 10.27 11.07 13.12
C PRO A 190 9.08 11.04 12.16
N VAL A 191 8.54 12.21 11.86
CA VAL A 191 7.54 12.43 10.81
C VAL A 191 8.27 12.96 9.58
N LEU A 192 8.20 12.23 8.47
CA LEU A 192 8.96 12.49 7.25
C LEU A 192 8.20 13.37 6.24
N PHE A 193 6.87 13.37 6.29
CA PHE A 193 6.01 14.05 5.31
C PHE A 193 4.94 14.91 6.00
N ASP A 194 4.40 15.88 5.25
CA ASP A 194 3.29 16.69 5.72
C ASP A 194 1.96 15.92 5.67
N ARG A 195 0.90 16.55 6.21
CA ARG A 195 -0.44 15.97 6.32
C ARG A 195 -1.15 15.71 4.99
N ALA A 196 -0.65 16.27 3.88
CA ALA A 196 -1.24 16.04 2.56
C ALA A 196 -0.85 14.68 1.99
N GLN A 197 0.24 14.08 2.46
CA GLN A 197 0.71 12.77 2.01
C GLN A 197 -0.39 11.69 2.16
N ARG A 198 -0.60 10.92 1.10
CA ARG A 198 -1.54 9.79 1.04
C ARG A 198 -0.84 8.44 1.26
N HIS A 199 -1.39 7.35 0.76
CA HIS A 199 -0.73 6.07 0.68
C HIS A 199 0.69 6.19 0.11
N ALA A 200 1.62 5.45 0.72
CA ALA A 200 2.98 5.31 0.22
C ALA A 200 3.21 3.93 -0.41
N ALA A 201 4.28 3.82 -1.18
CA ALA A 201 4.99 2.59 -1.44
C ALA A 201 6.49 2.80 -1.25
N LEU A 202 7.19 1.75 -0.85
CA LEU A 202 8.57 1.83 -0.43
C LEU A 202 9.46 0.97 -1.32
N LEU A 203 10.59 1.55 -1.73
CA LEU A 203 11.63 0.85 -2.45
C LEU A 203 12.97 1.16 -1.78
N LEU A 204 13.51 0.17 -1.07
CA LEU A 204 14.88 0.23 -0.57
C LEU A 204 15.86 -0.17 -1.69
N ARG A 205 16.82 0.71 -1.99
CA ARG A 205 17.99 0.40 -2.82
C ARG A 205 19.24 0.89 -2.09
N ASP A 206 20.12 -0.06 -1.77
CA ASP A 206 21.29 0.19 -0.93
C ASP A 206 20.87 0.89 0.37
N ASP A 207 21.42 2.05 0.68
CA ASP A 207 21.07 2.86 1.86
C ASP A 207 20.08 3.99 1.57
N ILE A 208 19.40 3.96 0.41
CA ILE A 208 18.42 4.97 0.01
C ILE A 208 17.03 4.35 -0.05
N LEU A 209 16.11 4.90 0.73
CA LEU A 209 14.68 4.59 0.65
C LEU A 209 14.00 5.55 -0.31
N TYR A 210 13.45 5.02 -1.40
CA TYR A 210 12.57 5.73 -2.30
C TYR A 210 11.14 5.56 -1.79
N VAL A 211 10.49 6.68 -1.49
CA VAL A 211 9.10 6.73 -1.01
C VAL A 211 8.25 7.29 -2.13
N PHE A 212 7.42 6.44 -2.73
CA PHE A 212 6.44 6.83 -3.74
C PHE A 212 5.13 7.16 -3.04
N TYR A 213 4.48 8.26 -3.40
CA TYR A 213 3.22 8.67 -2.78
C TYR A 213 2.48 9.66 -3.68
N SER A 214 1.23 9.96 -3.34
CA SER A 214 0.48 11.09 -3.89
C SER A 214 0.07 12.05 -2.75
N ARG A 215 -0.40 13.25 -3.10
CA ARG A 215 -0.79 14.27 -2.12
C ARG A 215 -2.24 14.70 -2.33
N ALA A 216 -3.00 14.75 -1.24
CA ALA A 216 -4.33 15.33 -1.24
C ALA A 216 -4.26 16.84 -1.48
N GLY A 217 -5.07 17.35 -2.41
CA GLY A 217 -5.12 18.76 -2.78
C GLY A 217 -4.25 19.13 -3.99
N ASP A 218 -3.42 18.22 -4.49
CA ASP A 218 -2.66 18.44 -5.73
C ASP A 218 -3.59 18.43 -6.96
N CYS A 219 -3.18 19.11 -8.03
CA CYS A 219 -3.95 19.28 -9.27
C CYS A 219 -3.04 19.17 -10.52
N PRO A 220 -3.02 18.04 -11.25
CA PRO A 220 -3.68 16.79 -10.88
C PRO A 220 -2.96 16.13 -9.68
N GLU A 221 -3.70 15.40 -8.84
CA GLU A 221 -3.05 14.48 -7.91
C GLU A 221 -2.37 13.37 -8.72
N HIS A 222 -1.09 13.16 -8.46
CA HIS A 222 -0.24 12.30 -9.27
C HIS A 222 0.83 11.61 -8.42
N VAL A 223 1.60 10.68 -9.02
CA VAL A 223 2.62 9.93 -8.26
C VAL A 223 3.91 10.73 -8.19
N LEU A 224 4.33 11.03 -6.97
CA LEU A 224 5.59 11.65 -6.59
C LEU A 224 6.54 10.60 -6.00
N CYS A 225 7.84 10.92 -5.98
CA CYS A 225 8.85 10.20 -5.21
C CYS A 225 9.73 11.16 -4.44
N ALA A 226 9.94 10.88 -3.15
CA ALA A 226 11.01 11.46 -2.36
C ALA A 226 12.01 10.37 -1.96
N THR A 227 13.23 10.77 -1.64
CA THR A 227 14.28 9.87 -1.15
C THR A 227 14.61 10.16 0.30
N VAL A 228 14.99 9.13 1.05
CA VAL A 228 15.50 9.23 2.42
C VAL A 228 16.85 8.53 2.47
N ASP A 229 17.88 9.24 2.91
CA ASP A 229 19.20 8.66 3.21
C ASP A 229 19.13 7.96 4.57
N LEU A 230 19.35 6.64 4.56
CA LEU A 230 19.19 5.79 5.74
C LEU A 230 20.47 5.66 6.58
N ARG A 231 21.61 6.18 6.10
CA ARG A 231 22.91 6.05 6.77
C ARG A 231 23.01 6.77 8.12
N PRO A 232 22.41 7.96 8.31
CA PRO A 232 22.35 8.58 9.64
C PRO A 232 21.53 7.73 10.60
N HIS A 233 21.61 8.06 11.89
CA HIS A 233 20.74 7.43 12.88
C HIS A 233 19.27 7.62 12.50
N TRP A 234 18.45 6.57 12.61
CA TRP A 234 17.08 6.55 12.06
C TRP A 234 16.14 7.66 12.54
N LYS A 235 16.40 8.22 13.74
CA LYS A 235 15.66 9.38 14.26
C LYS A 235 15.97 10.70 13.52
N GLU A 236 17.02 10.73 12.72
CA GLU A 236 17.49 11.88 11.96
C GLU A 236 17.14 11.78 10.47
N TRP A 237 16.52 10.67 10.04
CA TRP A 237 16.08 10.50 8.66
C TRP A 237 15.10 11.60 8.26
N LYS A 238 15.27 12.10 7.03
CA LYS A 238 14.46 13.17 6.43
C LYS A 238 14.21 12.86 4.97
N ALA A 239 13.00 13.13 4.51
CA ALA A 239 12.67 13.08 3.10
C ALA A 239 13.32 14.25 2.35
N SER A 240 13.81 13.99 1.15
CA SER A 240 14.22 15.03 0.20
C SER A 240 13.00 15.75 -0.39
N VAL A 241 13.26 16.81 -1.15
CA VAL A 241 12.22 17.45 -1.98
C VAL A 241 11.74 16.42 -3.01
N PRO A 242 10.42 16.19 -3.14
CA PRO A 242 9.91 15.20 -4.07
C PRO A 242 10.07 15.62 -5.53
N PHE A 243 10.07 14.63 -6.42
CA PHE A 243 9.98 14.81 -7.87
C PHE A 243 8.87 13.94 -8.45
N SER A 244 8.29 14.36 -9.57
CA SER A 244 7.19 13.65 -10.25
C SER A 244 7.68 12.36 -10.92
N ILE A 245 6.89 11.30 -10.81
CA ILE A 245 7.12 9.99 -11.43
C ILE A 245 6.14 9.73 -12.57
N LEU A 246 4.85 9.94 -12.31
CA LEU A 246 3.77 9.74 -13.28
C LEU A 246 2.68 10.77 -13.05
N GLU A 247 2.27 11.45 -14.13
CA GLU A 247 1.06 12.26 -14.22
C GLU A 247 0.01 11.54 -15.09
N PRO A 248 -1.30 11.81 -14.91
CA PRO A 248 -2.34 11.30 -15.81
C PRO A 248 -2.07 11.71 -17.26
N ASP A 249 -1.96 10.72 -18.14
CA ASP A 249 -1.53 10.87 -19.54
C ASP A 249 -2.44 10.09 -20.51
N THR A 250 -3.04 8.98 -20.06
CA THR A 250 -3.88 8.13 -20.90
C THR A 250 -5.37 8.30 -20.61
N ASP A 251 -6.22 7.82 -21.52
CA ASP A 251 -7.68 7.81 -21.34
C ASP A 251 -8.10 7.03 -20.08
N TYR A 252 -7.47 5.87 -19.82
CA TYR A 252 -7.74 5.07 -18.63
C TYR A 252 -7.27 5.74 -17.32
N GLU A 253 -6.37 6.73 -17.40
CA GLU A 253 -5.93 7.56 -16.28
C GLU A 253 -6.82 8.78 -16.05
N GLY A 254 -7.81 9.00 -16.93
CA GLY A 254 -8.72 10.13 -16.85
C GLY A 254 -8.12 11.42 -17.41
N VAL A 255 -7.16 11.36 -18.35
CA VAL A 255 -6.52 12.57 -18.93
C VAL A 255 -7.54 13.57 -19.51
N ASN A 256 -8.65 13.07 -20.03
CA ASN A 256 -9.73 13.87 -20.63
C ASN A 256 -10.79 14.36 -19.61
N LEU A 257 -10.65 13.99 -18.32
CA LEU A 257 -11.53 14.45 -17.25
C LEU A 257 -11.10 15.85 -16.75
N PRO A 258 -11.99 16.58 -16.04
CA PRO A 258 -11.66 17.89 -15.49
C PRO A 258 -10.38 17.90 -14.67
N LEU A 259 -9.56 18.93 -14.89
CA LEU A 259 -8.33 19.17 -14.12
C LEU A 259 -8.70 19.90 -12.83
N GLU A 260 -8.94 19.13 -11.77
CA GLU A 260 -9.38 19.65 -10.47
C GLU A 260 -8.49 19.16 -9.32
N PRO A 261 -8.28 19.98 -8.27
CA PRO A 261 -7.60 19.56 -7.06
C PRO A 261 -8.31 18.37 -6.40
N SER A 262 -7.54 17.40 -5.94
CA SER A 262 -8.13 16.24 -5.24
C SER A 262 -8.61 16.58 -3.83
N GLN A 263 -9.61 15.83 -3.35
CA GLN A 263 -10.12 15.94 -1.98
C GLN A 263 -9.72 14.73 -1.13
N ARG A 264 -9.38 14.97 0.14
CA ARG A 264 -9.04 13.90 1.11
C ARG A 264 -10.25 12.96 1.30
N GLY A 265 -9.99 11.66 1.34
CA GLY A 265 -11.03 10.62 1.45
C GLY A 265 -11.20 9.80 0.19
N ALA A 266 -12.29 9.02 0.18
CA ALA A 266 -12.70 8.15 -0.91
C ALA A 266 -13.22 8.95 -2.11
N ILE A 267 -13.15 8.33 -3.28
CA ILE A 267 -13.76 8.82 -4.51
C ILE A 267 -14.37 7.60 -5.22
N HIS A 268 -15.58 7.76 -5.76
CA HIS A 268 -16.35 6.68 -6.38
C HIS A 268 -16.66 6.97 -7.85
N GLU A 269 -16.16 8.09 -8.36
CA GLU A 269 -16.34 8.53 -9.74
C GLU A 269 -14.96 8.74 -10.37
N PRO A 270 -14.81 8.50 -11.69
CA PRO A 270 -13.56 8.78 -12.37
C PRO A 270 -13.09 10.23 -12.22
N ALA A 271 -11.79 10.43 -11.98
CA ALA A 271 -11.17 11.76 -11.93
C ALA A 271 -9.76 11.76 -12.53
N ARG A 272 -9.27 12.90 -13.03
CA ARG A 272 -7.90 13.02 -13.59
C ARG A 272 -6.82 12.94 -12.49
N GLN A 273 -6.65 11.78 -11.87
CA GLN A 273 -5.86 11.60 -10.65
C GLN A 273 -5.23 10.19 -10.58
N LEU A 274 -3.95 10.12 -10.22
CA LEU A 274 -3.25 8.87 -9.90
C LEU A 274 -2.99 8.79 -8.40
N ARG A 275 -3.22 7.62 -7.80
CA ARG A 275 -3.13 7.41 -6.34
C ARG A 275 -2.51 6.07 -5.99
N ASP A 276 -2.34 5.84 -4.70
CA ASP A 276 -2.13 4.52 -4.09
C ASP A 276 -1.03 3.68 -4.76
N PRO A 277 0.22 4.18 -4.76
CA PRO A 277 1.32 3.43 -5.35
C PRO A 277 1.53 2.11 -4.61
N GLY A 278 2.08 1.13 -5.33
CA GLY A 278 2.59 -0.14 -4.82
C GLY A 278 3.89 -0.50 -5.54
N ILE A 279 4.87 -1.10 -4.84
CA ILE A 279 6.14 -1.51 -5.45
C ILE A 279 6.23 -3.03 -5.49
N TYR A 280 6.63 -3.55 -6.63
CA TYR A 280 6.95 -4.97 -6.82
C TYR A 280 8.35 -5.12 -7.47
N LYS A 281 9.12 -6.11 -7.03
CA LYS A 281 10.46 -6.40 -7.56
C LYS A 281 10.58 -7.86 -7.97
N GLU A 282 11.12 -8.11 -9.15
CA GLU A 282 11.42 -9.46 -9.63
C GLU A 282 12.56 -9.43 -10.64
N GLY A 283 13.53 -10.35 -10.51
CA GLY A 283 14.58 -10.54 -11.50
C GLY A 283 15.39 -9.27 -11.81
N GLY A 284 15.67 -8.44 -10.81
CA GLY A 284 16.39 -7.17 -10.98
C GLY A 284 15.55 -6.02 -11.56
N ARG A 285 14.29 -6.27 -11.93
CA ARG A 285 13.34 -5.26 -12.39
C ARG A 285 12.48 -4.76 -11.23
N THR A 286 12.05 -3.52 -11.34
CA THR A 286 11.14 -2.88 -10.38
C THR A 286 9.91 -2.40 -11.11
N TYR A 287 8.74 -2.62 -10.53
CA TYR A 287 7.46 -2.24 -11.08
C TYR A 287 6.69 -1.38 -10.08
N LEU A 288 6.03 -0.35 -10.60
CA LEU A 288 5.13 0.54 -9.87
C LEU A 288 3.70 0.20 -10.27
N LEU A 289 2.91 -0.25 -9.30
CA LEU A 289 1.46 -0.29 -9.36
C LEU A 289 0.92 1.06 -8.90
N TYR A 290 -0.21 1.48 -9.45
CA TYR A 290 -0.89 2.70 -9.03
C TYR A 290 -2.37 2.65 -9.40
N SER A 291 -3.20 3.27 -8.57
CA SER A 291 -4.61 3.49 -8.87
C SER A 291 -4.77 4.59 -9.90
N ILE A 292 -5.66 4.36 -10.86
CA ILE A 292 -5.92 5.26 -12.00
C ILE A 292 -7.28 5.92 -11.86
N ALA A 293 -7.45 7.04 -12.57
CA ALA A 293 -8.71 7.75 -12.72
C ALA A 293 -9.47 7.94 -11.38
N GLY A 294 -8.78 8.34 -10.31
CA GLY A 294 -9.41 8.48 -8.98
C GLY A 294 -9.93 7.15 -8.41
N GLU A 295 -9.05 6.15 -8.24
CA GLU A 295 -9.39 4.84 -7.65
C GLU A 295 -10.37 3.99 -8.48
N SER A 296 -10.42 4.18 -9.80
CA SER A 296 -11.32 3.43 -10.71
C SER A 296 -10.69 2.17 -11.33
N GLY A 297 -9.43 1.87 -11.02
CA GLY A 297 -8.68 0.73 -11.56
C GLY A 297 -7.23 0.71 -11.06
N ILE A 298 -6.47 -0.30 -11.47
CA ILE A 298 -5.02 -0.39 -11.23
C ILE A 298 -4.28 -0.52 -12.55
N ALA A 299 -3.19 0.24 -12.68
CA ALA A 299 -2.23 0.14 -13.76
C ALA A 299 -0.84 -0.23 -13.24
N LEU A 300 0.01 -0.70 -14.15
CA LEU A 300 1.39 -1.13 -13.89
C LEU A 300 2.37 -0.38 -14.79
N ALA A 301 3.52 0.00 -14.24
CA ALA A 301 4.64 0.56 -14.98
C ALA A 301 5.96 -0.08 -14.55
N GLU A 302 6.91 -0.28 -15.47
CA GLU A 302 8.28 -0.64 -15.13
C GLU A 302 9.07 0.62 -14.75
N LEU A 303 9.72 0.61 -13.58
CA LEU A 303 10.62 1.68 -13.16
C LEU A 303 12.03 1.40 -13.70
N GLN A 304 12.53 2.34 -14.48
CA GLN A 304 13.86 2.32 -15.07
C GLN A 304 14.76 3.33 -14.35
N PHE A 305 15.91 2.83 -13.89
CA PHE A 305 16.92 3.61 -13.19
C PHE A 305 18.12 3.72 -14.13
N ASN A 306 18.33 4.94 -14.64
CA ASN A 306 19.50 5.28 -15.42
C ASN A 306 20.76 5.25 -14.55
#